data_AF-A0A929XGC6-F1
#
_entry.id   AF-A0A929XGC6-F1
#
_cell.length_a   1.000
_cell.length_b   1.000
_cell.length_c   1.000
_cell.angle_alpha   90.00
_cell.angle_beta   90.00
_cell.angle_gamma   90.00
#
_symmetry.space_group_name_H-M   'P 1'
#
loop_
_entity.id
_entity.type
_entity.pdbx_description
1 polymer ?
#
loop_
_entity_poly.entity_id
_entity_poly.type
_entity_poly.pdbx_seq_one_letter_code
_entity_poly.pdbx_strand_id
1 'polypeptide(L)'
;RDDRIKAHFLTCFIALLVFRILEKRLGGEYTCSGILSTLRDMKITKAADAGYLPSYTTTELTDALHETAGFRTDYQILRNRHMHGVVRRSKGL
;
A
#
# COMPACT_ATOMS: atom_id res chain seq x y z
N ARG A 1 30.18 -15.74 -3.24
CA ARG A 1 29.23 -16.25 -2.21
C ARG A 1 28.86 -15.12 -1.27
N ASP A 2 29.87 -14.40 -0.76
CA ASP A 2 29.72 -13.23 0.10
C ASP A 2 28.93 -12.09 -0.55
N ASP A 3 29.09 -11.85 -1.86
CA ASP A 3 28.33 -10.79 -2.55
C ASP A 3 26.82 -11.06 -2.54
N ARG A 4 26.40 -12.32 -2.64
CA ARG A 4 24.97 -12.70 -2.55
C ARG A 4 24.43 -12.48 -1.12
N ILE A 5 25.26 -12.71 -0.11
CA ILE A 5 24.90 -12.49 1.30
C ILE A 5 24.78 -10.99 1.58
N LYS A 6 25.75 -10.19 1.11
CA LYS A 6 25.73 -8.72 1.23
C LYS A 6 24.53 -8.12 0.50
N ALA A 7 24.22 -8.60 -0.70
CA ALA A 7 23.05 -8.17 -1.46
C ALA A 7 21.74 -8.47 -0.70
N HIS A 8 21.55 -9.71 -0.22
CA HIS A 8 20.37 -10.07 0.57
C HIS A 8 20.23 -9.21 1.82
N PHE A 9 21.32 -9.03 2.59
CA PHE A 9 21.32 -8.21 3.79
C PHE A 9 20.91 -6.76 3.49
N LEU A 10 21.49 -6.15 2.44
CA LEU A 10 21.14 -4.80 2.04
C LEU A 10 19.66 -4.70 1.64
N THR A 11 19.14 -5.67 0.86
CA THR A 11 17.72 -5.67 0.47
C THR A 11 16.79 -5.80 1.67
N CYS A 12 17.12 -6.66 2.64
CA CYS A 12 16.36 -6.81 3.88
C CYS A 12 16.42 -5.53 4.72
N PHE A 13 17.59 -4.92 4.84
CA PHE A 13 17.77 -3.67 5.57
C PHE A 13 16.93 -2.54 4.97
N ILE A 14 16.97 -2.37 3.64
CA ILE A 14 16.16 -1.36 2.95
C ILE A 14 14.66 -1.64 3.15
N ALA A 15 14.22 -2.89 3.02
CA ALA A 15 12.82 -3.25 3.25
C ALA A 15 12.37 -2.89 4.68
N LEU A 16 13.17 -3.26 5.70
CA LEU A 16 12.89 -2.94 7.09
C LEU A 16 12.89 -1.43 7.35
N LEU A 17 13.82 -0.69 6.74
CA LEU A 17 13.88 0.77 6.84
C LEU A 17 12.61 1.42 6.28
N VAL A 18 12.14 0.96 5.12
CA VAL A 18 10.88 1.45 4.53
C VAL A 18 9.69 1.18 5.46
N PHE A 19 9.58 -0.02 6.02
CA PHE A 19 8.51 -0.33 6.98
C PHE A 19 8.60 0.51 8.25
N ARG A 20 9.80 0.77 8.77
CA ARG A 20 10.00 1.61 9.95
C ARG A 20 9.62 3.07 9.70
N ILE A 21 9.90 3.59 8.51
CA ILE A 21 9.45 4.93 8.09
C ILE A 21 7.93 4.98 7.99
N LEU A 22 7.30 3.95 7.41
CA LEU A 22 5.85 3.87 7.28
C LEU A 22 5.17 3.79 8.66
N GLU A 23 5.66 2.94 9.55
CA GLU A 23 5.19 2.83 10.95
C GLU A 23 5.24 4.19 11.65
N LYS A 24 6.33 4.95 11.47
CA LYS A 24 6.45 6.31 12.03
C LYS A 24 5.48 7.31 11.43
N ARG A 25 5.15 7.19 10.14
CA ARG A 25 4.13 8.02 9.48
C ARG A 25 2.72 7.72 9.97
N LEU A 26 2.47 6.47 10.38
CA LEU A 26 1.20 6.00 10.96
C LEU A 26 1.13 6.22 12.50
N GLY A 27 1.91 7.14 13.05
CA GLY A 27 1.88 7.47 14.48
C GLY A 27 2.49 6.42 15.42
N GLY A 28 2.99 5.29 14.91
CA GLY A 28 3.50 4.19 15.72
C GLY A 28 2.42 3.37 16.45
N GLU A 29 1.16 3.49 16.03
CA GLU A 29 0.02 2.79 16.64
C GLU A 29 -0.16 1.35 16.13
N TYR A 30 0.49 1.02 15.00
CA TYR A 30 0.32 -0.25 14.30
C TYR A 30 1.65 -1.01 14.19
N THR A 31 1.59 -2.34 14.33
CA THR A 31 2.77 -3.19 14.19
C THR A 31 3.19 -3.32 12.73
N CYS A 32 4.49 -3.48 12.47
CA CYS A 32 5.00 -3.74 11.12
C CYS A 32 4.34 -4.96 10.44
N SER A 33 4.06 -6.01 11.21
CA SER A 33 3.37 -7.20 10.69
C SER A 33 1.92 -6.89 10.30
N GLY A 34 1.20 -6.12 11.12
CA GLY A 34 -0.16 -5.66 10.82
C GLY A 34 -0.22 -4.80 9.57
N ILE A 35 0.68 -3.82 9.45
CA ILE A 35 0.79 -2.97 8.26
C ILE A 35 1.06 -3.83 7.01
N LEU A 36 1.99 -4.79 7.10
CA LEU A 36 2.32 -5.66 5.98
C LEU A 36 1.17 -6.58 5.57
N SER A 37 0.46 -7.18 6.54
CA SER A 37 -0.72 -8.01 6.23
C SER A 37 -1.81 -7.18 5.57
N THR A 38 -2.13 -6.01 6.11
CA THR A 38 -3.18 -5.15 5.56
C THR A 38 -2.85 -4.71 4.14
N LEU A 39 -1.62 -4.24 3.87
CA LEU A 39 -1.20 -3.86 2.52
C LEU A 39 -1.27 -5.04 1.53
N ARG A 40 -0.96 -6.27 1.97
CA ARG A 40 -1.04 -7.47 1.14
C ARG A 40 -2.49 -7.86 0.83
N ASP A 41 -3.39 -7.61 1.78
CA ASP A 41 -4.80 -7.97 1.68
C ASP A 41 -5.64 -6.87 1.00
N MET A 42 -5.14 -5.64 0.89
CA MET A 42 -5.74 -4.53 0.13
C MET A 42 -5.73 -4.78 -1.39
N LYS A 43 -6.52 -5.76 -1.82
CA LYS A 43 -6.69 -6.16 -3.22
C LYS A 43 -7.84 -5.40 -3.86
N ILE A 44 -7.67 -5.05 -5.14
CA ILE A 44 -8.69 -4.35 -5.92
C ILE A 44 -8.96 -5.20 -7.17
N THR A 45 -10.23 -5.54 -7.38
CA THR A 45 -10.68 -6.39 -8.49
C THR A 45 -11.26 -5.52 -9.60
N LYS A 46 -10.87 -5.75 -10.86
CA LYS A 46 -11.46 -5.04 -12.00
C LYS A 46 -12.81 -5.66 -12.37
N ALA A 47 -13.88 -4.88 -12.24
CA ALA A 47 -15.24 -5.26 -12.64
C ALA A 47 -15.52 -4.76 -14.07
N ALA A 48 -15.00 -5.49 -15.06
CA ALA A 48 -15.20 -5.25 -16.49
C ALA A 48 -15.15 -3.74 -16.86
N ASP A 49 -16.24 -3.21 -17.44
CA ASP A 49 -16.37 -1.81 -17.85
C ASP A 49 -16.87 -0.88 -16.74
N ALA A 50 -17.39 -1.43 -15.64
CA ALA A 50 -17.92 -0.66 -14.51
C ALA A 50 -16.80 0.02 -13.70
N GLY A 51 -15.60 -0.57 -13.68
CA GLY A 51 -14.42 -0.01 -13.02
C GLY A 51 -13.72 -1.01 -12.11
N TYR A 52 -13.36 -0.58 -10.92
CA TYR A 52 -12.60 -1.33 -9.92
C TYR A 52 -13.38 -1.42 -8.60
N LEU A 53 -13.35 -2.59 -7.98
CA LEU A 53 -14.00 -2.90 -6.71
C LEU A 53 -12.94 -3.23 -5.65
N PRO A 54 -12.94 -2.57 -4.48
CA PRO A 54 -12.13 -3.02 -3.36
C PRO A 54 -12.59 -4.41 -2.91
N SER A 55 -11.64 -5.32 -2.72
CA SER A 55 -11.86 -6.70 -2.25
C SER A 55 -11.23 -6.88 -0.87
N TYR A 56 -11.33 -5.85 -0.04
CA TYR A 56 -10.84 -5.81 1.33
C TYR A 56 -11.82 -5.00 2.21
N THR A 57 -11.74 -5.19 3.52
CA THR A 57 -12.58 -4.49 4.50
C THR A 57 -11.87 -3.21 4.95
N THR A 58 -12.62 -2.11 5.07
CA THR A 58 -12.14 -0.87 5.67
C THR A 58 -11.98 -1.04 7.18
N THR A 59 -10.82 -0.66 7.70
CA THR A 59 -10.47 -0.65 9.12
C THR A 59 -9.74 0.66 9.44
N GLU A 60 -9.56 0.97 10.72
CA GLU A 60 -8.78 2.15 11.15
C GLU A 60 -7.39 2.20 10.51
N LEU A 61 -6.75 1.03 10.34
CA LEU A 61 -5.46 0.93 9.65
C LEU A 61 -5.57 1.24 8.15
N THR A 62 -6.61 0.77 7.45
CA THR A 62 -6.77 1.13 6.03
C THR A 62 -7.04 2.62 5.85
N ASP A 63 -7.78 3.22 6.77
CA ASP A 63 -8.11 4.65 6.73
C ASP A 63 -6.85 5.48 6.98
N ALA A 64 -6.07 5.15 8.00
CA ALA A 64 -4.78 5.78 8.27
C ALA A 64 -3.80 5.63 7.08
N LEU A 65 -3.81 4.47 6.40
CA LEU A 65 -3.02 4.26 5.20
C LEU A 65 -3.49 5.14 4.03
N HIS A 66 -4.79 5.32 3.83
CA HIS A 66 -5.33 6.19 2.79
C HIS A 66 -5.03 7.66 3.05
N GLU A 67 -5.15 8.11 4.29
CA GLU A 67 -4.81 9.48 4.71
C GLU A 67 -3.32 9.74 4.48
N THR A 68 -2.45 8.82 4.93
CA THR A 68 -1.00 8.91 4.73
C THR A 68 -0.61 8.90 3.25
N ALA A 69 -1.32 8.14 2.43
CA ALA A 69 -1.05 8.03 1.00
C ALA A 69 -1.65 9.18 0.16
N GLY A 70 -2.64 9.90 0.69
CA GLY A 70 -3.33 10.99 -0.02
C GLY A 70 -4.26 10.53 -1.14
N PHE A 71 -4.67 9.25 -1.13
CA PHE A 71 -5.70 8.74 -2.04
C PHE A 71 -6.46 7.57 -1.40
N ARG A 72 -7.71 7.39 -1.84
CA ARG A 72 -8.63 6.37 -1.35
C ARG A 72 -8.95 5.33 -2.41
N THR A 73 -9.09 4.08 -1.98
CA THR A 73 -9.40 2.93 -2.85
C THR A 73 -10.60 2.10 -2.37
N ASP A 74 -11.28 2.55 -1.32
CA ASP A 74 -12.40 1.91 -0.61
C ASP A 74 -13.79 2.28 -1.16
N TYR A 75 -13.88 3.06 -2.22
CA TYR A 75 -15.16 3.40 -2.84
C TYR A 75 -15.87 2.15 -3.39
N GLN A 76 -17.20 2.13 -3.31
CA GLN A 76 -18.04 1.04 -3.83
C GLN A 76 -17.71 0.69 -5.30
N ILE A 77 -17.45 1.70 -6.15
CA ILE A 77 -16.92 1.51 -7.51
C ILE A 77 -15.92 2.62 -7.84
N LEU A 78 -14.66 2.27 -8.04
CA LEU A 78 -13.64 3.17 -8.57
C LEU A 78 -13.66 3.15 -10.10
N ARG A 79 -14.09 4.26 -10.71
CA ARG A 79 -14.08 4.40 -12.18
C ARG A 79 -12.65 4.30 -12.73
N ASN A 80 -12.51 3.76 -13.95
CA ASN A 80 -11.23 3.63 -14.65
C ASN A 80 -10.43 4.94 -14.66
N ARG A 81 -11.07 6.09 -14.96
CA ARG A 81 -10.42 7.41 -14.95
C ARG A 81 -9.81 7.77 -13.59
N HIS A 82 -10.48 7.45 -12.49
CA HIS A 82 -9.97 7.72 -11.15
C HIS A 82 -8.75 6.86 -10.86
N MET A 83 -8.83 5.56 -11.14
CA MET A 83 -7.72 4.63 -10.95
C MET A 83 -6.50 5.01 -11.80
N HIS A 84 -6.69 5.34 -13.07
CA HIS A 84 -5.62 5.86 -13.93
C HIS A 84 -5.02 7.16 -13.37
N GLY A 85 -5.85 8.05 -12.81
CA GLY A 85 -5.38 9.25 -12.13
C GLY A 85 -4.52 8.96 -10.89
N VAL A 86 -4.90 7.98 -10.07
CA VAL A 86 -4.11 7.52 -8.91
C VAL A 86 -2.75 6.96 -9.37
N VAL A 87 -2.75 6.08 -10.38
CA VAL A 87 -1.52 5.48 -10.93
C VAL A 87 -0.61 6.53 -11.57
N ARG A 88 -1.17 7.55 -12.20
CA ARG A 88 -0.40 8.65 -12.78
C ARG A 88 0.30 9.46 -11.68
N ARG A 89 -0.44 9.85 -10.63
CA ARG A 89 0.11 10.57 -9.47
C ARG A 89 1.18 9.77 -8.74
N SER A 90 1.00 8.46 -8.56
CA SER A 90 1.97 7.63 -7.85
C SER A 90 3.30 7.46 -8.59
N LYS A 91 3.30 7.67 -9.92
CA LYS A 91 4.50 7.69 -10.75
C LYS A 91 5.15 9.07 -10.89
N GLY A 92 4.58 10.11 -10.28
CA GLY A 92 5.05 11.49 -10.44
C GLY A 92 4.75 12.09 -11.83
N LEU A 93 3.70 11.61 -12.50
CA LEU A 93 3.26 12.02 -13.85
C LEU A 93 1.97 12.85 -13.83
#